data_AF-A0A6L6H2K5-F1
#
_entry.id   AF-A0A6L6H2K5-F1
#
_cell.length_a   1.000
_cell.length_b   1.000
_cell.length_c   1.000
_cell.angle_alpha   90.00
_cell.angle_beta   90.00
_cell.angle_gamma   90.00
#
_symmetry.space_group_name_H-M   'P 1'
#
loop_
_entity.id
_entity.type
_entity.pdbx_description
1 polymer ?
#
loop_
_entity_poly.entity_id
_entity_poly.type
_entity_poly.pdbx_seq_one_letter_code
_entity_poly.pdbx_strand_id
1 'polypeptide(L)'
;MNNSPFVVGNVIEIDGMKVLVEMNENSNALTYFFKGKTYKGVSIGEYIGIMRGPYKIIGKVEKEYLKDMTRNIEEQRYDLNRYVRQVSVNIIGSFYYDEFSFGIKAFPLIYNEVVLLENDEISKILGNNVNYNYLIELGETIQEGINVPIEWNNLFNTHIGIFGNTGSGKSNTLTKLFSELFKLETNTFDIFRKSSFLFLDFNGEYCEPNVFSENKRVIKLDTKKNISEISPDDKISLEPTAFWNIETLSILFSATEQTQKPFLQKALNNNLSETGEITLEILVEKIYWGFVNVFQANNNKDALRILKRVYKKIGLENAPWENLAWHSTNNTYYQPSTQLYINNSQDQVLSKADELRVLLNSDEVKDNIRSLSLIEKLSVIVHLQLIYGLKYNHVQYEHINPLISRIESRAKDLDKVLTVNSEVEKSPITVISLRNCNQDIKKIVPLLISKQKYQQHKDDIENNGAGTFHIIIDEAHNILSDKSKREQESWKDYRLEVFEEIVKEGRKFGFYMTIASQRPADISPTIVSQLHNFFIHRLVNDNDLRLIDNTISTLDKVSKNTIPNLGPGQCIVTGTSFNLPLIVQVKKLRKIYAPSSENVDLIKLWKINEENQ
;
A
#
# COMPACT_ATOMS: atom_id res chain seq x y z
N MET A 1 15.82 42.85 36.54
CA MET A 1 17.01 42.05 36.16
C MET A 1 17.08 42.04 34.63
N ASN A 2 18.09 42.67 34.04
CA ASN A 2 18.21 42.79 32.58
C ASN A 2 18.52 41.43 31.95
N ASN A 3 17.51 40.82 31.33
CA ASN A 3 17.63 39.59 30.57
C ASN A 3 18.20 39.91 29.16
N SER A 4 19.41 40.46 29.12
CA SER A 4 20.12 40.71 27.85
C SER A 4 20.39 39.35 27.16
N PRO A 5 19.97 39.19 25.89
CA PRO A 5 20.09 37.94 25.14
C PRO A 5 21.54 37.67 24.74
N PHE A 6 21.87 36.40 24.45
CA PHE A 6 23.21 36.02 24.02
C PHE A 6 23.41 36.34 22.53
N VAL A 7 23.97 37.51 22.23
CA VAL A 7 24.19 38.03 20.88
C VAL A 7 25.42 37.36 20.23
N VAL A 8 25.23 36.82 19.02
CA VAL A 8 26.24 36.07 18.27
C VAL A 8 26.58 36.66 16.91
N GLY A 9 25.89 37.70 16.47
CA GLY A 9 26.16 38.35 15.19
C GLY A 9 25.17 39.46 14.86
N ASN A 10 25.28 39.99 13.64
CA ASN A 10 24.42 41.04 13.12
C ASN A 10 23.96 40.73 11.69
N VAL A 11 22.73 41.11 11.36
CA VAL A 11 22.23 41.04 9.99
C VAL A 11 22.97 42.03 9.10
N ILE A 12 23.47 41.59 7.94
CA ILE A 12 24.18 42.45 6.98
C ILE A 12 23.49 42.53 5.61
N GLU A 13 22.67 41.55 5.25
CA GLU A 13 21.93 41.52 3.99
C GLU A 13 20.58 40.83 4.17
N ILE A 14 19.58 41.29 3.42
CA ILE A 14 18.22 40.72 3.43
C ILE A 14 17.74 40.56 1.99
N ASP A 15 17.52 39.32 1.59
CA ASP A 15 16.95 38.91 0.30
C ASP A 15 15.66 38.11 0.56
N GLY A 16 14.56 38.84 0.79
CA GLY A 16 13.26 38.26 1.09
C GLY A 16 13.28 37.41 2.37
N MET A 17 13.16 36.09 2.20
CA MET A 17 13.20 35.12 3.30
C MET A 17 14.63 34.77 3.72
N LYS A 18 15.63 35.10 2.91
CA LYS A 18 17.04 34.81 3.20
C LYS A 18 17.71 36.03 3.80
N VAL A 19 18.50 35.78 4.83
CA VAL A 19 19.22 36.79 5.57
C VAL A 19 20.67 36.36 5.66
N LEU A 20 21.57 37.28 5.38
CA LEU A 20 22.98 37.07 5.63
C LEU A 20 23.33 37.69 6.98
N VAL A 21 23.94 36.87 7.83
CA VAL A 21 24.37 37.26 9.16
C VAL A 21 25.88 37.20 9.22
N GLU A 22 26.48 38.28 9.70
CA GLU A 22 27.88 38.34 10.07
C GLU A 22 28.05 37.92 11.52
N MET A 23 28.92 36.94 11.77
CA MET A 23 29.08 36.30 13.06
C MET A 23 30.20 36.95 13.88
N ASN A 24 30.01 37.05 15.19
CA ASN A 24 31.03 37.53 16.13
C ASN A 24 32.16 36.50 16.28
N GLU A 25 33.38 36.95 16.60
CA GLU A 25 34.58 36.10 16.70
C GLU A 25 34.44 34.91 17.69
N ASN A 26 33.65 35.09 18.76
CA ASN A 26 33.44 34.09 19.82
C ASN A 26 32.24 33.16 19.58
N SER A 27 31.75 33.04 18.34
CA SER A 27 30.51 32.30 18.01
C SER A 27 30.70 30.86 17.51
N ASN A 28 31.88 30.27 17.71
CA ASN A 28 32.25 28.96 17.13
C ASN A 28 32.03 27.73 18.03
N ALA A 29 31.68 27.90 19.31
CA ALA A 29 31.40 26.76 20.19
C ALA A 29 30.10 26.05 19.81
N LEU A 30 30.06 24.71 19.97
CA LEU A 30 28.88 23.88 19.71
C LEU A 30 27.78 24.07 20.77
N THR A 31 28.16 24.44 21.98
CA THR A 31 27.25 24.71 23.09
C THR A 31 27.78 25.86 23.93
N TYR A 32 26.88 26.73 24.37
CA TYR A 32 27.17 27.85 25.25
C TYR A 32 26.43 27.68 26.56
N PHE A 33 27.12 27.99 27.65
CA PHE A 33 26.53 28.08 28.98
C PHE A 33 26.46 29.55 29.36
N PHE A 34 25.26 30.11 29.46
CA PHE A 34 25.07 31.51 29.79
C PHE A 34 23.96 31.67 30.82
N LYS A 35 24.26 32.34 31.95
CA LYS A 35 23.34 32.58 33.06
C LYS A 35 22.62 31.31 33.57
N GLY A 36 23.33 30.18 33.62
CA GLY A 36 22.79 28.90 34.08
C GLY A 36 21.89 28.18 33.07
N LYS A 37 21.76 28.71 31.85
CA LYS A 37 21.05 28.06 30.73
C LYS A 37 22.03 27.58 29.66
N THR A 38 21.62 26.52 28.97
CA THR A 38 22.34 25.96 27.83
C THR A 38 21.75 26.46 26.53
N TYR A 39 22.61 26.96 25.65
CA TYR A 39 22.27 27.38 24.29
C TYR A 39 23.08 26.55 23.31
N LYS A 40 22.47 26.20 22.19
CA LYS A 40 23.20 25.60 21.08
C LYS A 40 23.95 26.65 20.28
N GLY A 41 25.11 26.29 19.76
CA GLY A 41 25.87 27.15 18.88
C GLY A 41 25.31 27.26 17.48
N VAL A 42 25.81 28.24 16.73
CA VAL A 42 25.39 28.45 15.34
C VAL A 42 26.12 27.47 14.44
N SER A 43 25.38 26.60 13.77
CA SER A 43 25.87 25.67 12.75
C SER A 43 24.78 25.40 11.71
N ILE A 44 25.12 24.78 10.59
CA ILE A 44 24.15 24.45 9.53
C ILE A 44 23.02 23.58 10.10
N GLY A 45 21.79 24.02 9.87
CA GLY A 45 20.56 23.36 10.35
C GLY A 45 20.04 23.87 11.69
N GLU A 46 20.83 24.63 12.45
CA GLU A 46 20.42 25.18 13.75
C GLU A 46 19.55 26.44 13.59
N TYR A 47 18.77 26.73 14.64
CA TYR A 47 17.87 27.87 14.71
C TYR A 47 18.52 29.05 15.45
N ILE A 48 18.30 30.25 14.93
CA ILE A 48 18.75 31.50 15.54
C ILE A 48 17.60 32.51 15.59
N GLY A 49 17.65 33.42 16.56
CA GLY A 49 16.73 34.54 16.69
C GLY A 49 17.32 35.83 16.14
N ILE A 50 16.51 36.68 15.54
CA ILE A 50 16.86 38.04 15.11
C ILE A 50 15.93 39.01 15.84
N MET A 51 16.51 39.91 16.64
CA MET A 51 15.75 40.81 17.49
C MET A 51 15.24 42.02 16.69
N ARG A 52 13.90 42.20 16.63
CA ARG A 52 13.24 43.36 16.00
C ARG A 52 12.13 43.90 16.90
N GLY A 53 12.48 44.80 17.80
CA GLY A 53 11.52 45.38 18.76
C GLY A 53 10.87 44.28 19.62
N PRO A 54 9.53 44.13 19.63
CA PRO A 54 8.86 43.07 20.38
C PRO A 54 8.90 41.70 19.68
N TYR A 55 9.36 41.65 18.43
CA TYR A 55 9.46 40.42 17.66
C TYR A 55 10.84 39.81 17.82
N LYS A 56 10.87 38.48 17.98
CA LYS A 56 12.06 37.67 17.80
C LYS A 56 11.84 36.80 16.56
N ILE A 57 12.44 37.20 15.44
CA ILE A 57 12.30 36.53 14.15
C ILE A 57 13.18 35.28 14.18
N ILE A 58 12.63 34.13 13.82
CA ILE A 58 13.34 32.84 13.86
C ILE A 58 13.75 32.46 12.45
N GLY A 59 15.02 32.10 12.30
CA GLY A 59 15.55 31.56 11.07
C GLY A 59 16.43 30.34 11.29
N LYS A 60 16.55 29.50 10.27
CA LYS A 60 17.40 28.30 10.25
C LYS A 60 18.60 28.54 9.37
N VAL A 61 19.78 28.17 9.86
CA VAL A 61 21.04 28.33 9.12
C VAL A 61 21.08 27.33 7.96
N GLU A 62 21.17 27.82 6.72
CA GLU A 62 21.27 26.97 5.52
C GLU A 62 22.70 26.77 5.05
N LYS A 63 23.54 27.80 5.19
CA LYS A 63 24.91 27.80 4.68
C LYS A 63 25.81 28.61 5.61
N GLU A 64 27.07 28.23 5.62
CA GLU A 64 28.14 28.94 6.29
C GLU A 64 29.32 29.10 5.34
N TYR A 65 29.96 30.26 5.34
CA TYR A 65 31.15 30.53 4.54
C TYR A 65 31.99 31.66 5.15
N LEU A 66 33.25 31.73 4.72
CA LEU A 66 34.16 32.82 5.07
C LEU A 66 34.15 33.87 3.95
N LYS A 67 34.00 35.14 4.32
CA LYS A 67 34.12 36.27 3.41
C LYS A 67 35.47 36.96 3.62
N ASP A 68 36.23 37.08 2.54
CA ASP A 68 37.46 37.87 2.52
C ASP A 68 37.13 39.36 2.46
N MET A 69 37.52 40.09 3.50
CA MET A 69 37.27 41.53 3.60
C MET A 69 38.29 42.37 2.82
N THR A 70 39.48 41.83 2.56
CA THR A 70 40.57 42.56 1.89
C THR A 70 40.47 42.48 0.37
N ARG A 71 39.88 41.40 -0.17
CA ARG A 71 39.81 41.08 -1.60
C ARG A 71 41.17 41.17 -2.32
N ASN A 72 42.28 41.08 -1.58
CA ASN A 72 43.62 41.24 -2.14
C ASN A 72 44.14 39.89 -2.64
N ILE A 73 44.19 39.73 -3.97
CA ILE A 73 44.58 38.48 -4.64
C ILE A 73 46.09 38.23 -4.49
N GLU A 74 46.90 39.28 -4.29
CA GLU A 74 48.36 39.19 -4.20
C GLU A 74 48.83 38.71 -2.82
N GLU A 75 47.99 38.85 -1.79
CA GLU A 75 48.32 38.47 -0.43
C GLU A 75 47.95 37.00 -0.21
N GLN A 76 48.94 36.10 -0.22
CA GLN A 76 48.73 34.65 -0.08
C GLN A 76 48.92 34.13 1.35
N ARG A 77 49.19 35.02 2.31
CA ARG A 77 49.36 34.63 3.72
C ARG A 77 48.01 34.49 4.39
N TYR A 78 47.86 33.42 5.18
CA TYR A 78 46.69 33.21 6.03
C TYR A 78 46.72 34.21 7.20
N ASP A 79 45.69 35.03 7.32
CA ASP A 79 45.44 35.94 8.44
C ASP A 79 44.02 35.71 8.97
N LEU A 80 43.90 35.47 10.28
CA LEU A 80 42.62 35.27 10.96
C LEU A 80 41.74 36.52 10.89
N ASN A 81 42.33 37.71 10.85
CA ASN A 81 41.60 38.99 10.83
C ASN A 81 41.09 39.37 9.42
N ARG A 82 41.53 38.66 8.38
CA ARG A 82 41.14 38.90 6.99
C ARG A 82 39.75 38.33 6.66
N TYR A 83 39.38 37.26 7.34
CA TYR A 83 38.18 36.50 7.02
C TYR A 83 37.12 36.67 8.08
N VAL A 84 35.91 37.01 7.65
CA VAL A 84 34.77 37.10 8.53
C VAL A 84 33.82 35.94 8.26
N ARG A 85 33.40 35.29 9.34
CA ARG A 85 32.43 34.20 9.30
C ARG A 85 31.03 34.75 9.01
N GLN A 86 30.40 34.25 7.96
CA GLN A 86 29.05 34.64 7.58
C GLN A 86 28.17 33.40 7.41
N VAL A 87 26.91 33.53 7.84
CA VAL A 87 25.91 32.47 7.73
C VAL A 87 24.70 32.97 6.97
N SER A 88 24.23 32.16 6.03
CA SER A 88 22.97 32.38 5.32
C SER A 88 21.85 31.70 6.10
N VAL A 89 20.81 32.47 6.42
CA VAL A 89 19.73 32.07 7.31
C VAL A 89 18.42 32.20 6.55
N ASN A 90 17.62 31.15 6.53
CA ASN A 90 16.28 31.19 5.97
C ASN A 90 15.26 31.43 7.10
N ILE A 91 14.47 32.50 6.99
CA ILE A 91 13.46 32.86 7.99
C ILE A 91 12.31 31.86 7.93
N ILE A 92 11.84 31.45 9.11
CA ILE A 92 10.76 30.47 9.26
C ILE A 92 9.52 31.09 9.89
N GLY A 93 9.72 31.95 10.89
CA GLY A 93 8.62 32.50 11.66
C GLY A 93 9.06 33.59 12.60
N SER A 94 8.19 33.94 13.54
CA SER A 94 8.51 34.92 14.57
C SER A 94 7.76 34.63 15.86
N PHE A 95 8.46 34.82 16.97
CA PHE A 95 7.82 35.00 18.26
C PHE A 95 7.33 36.43 18.40
N TYR A 96 6.13 36.57 18.94
CA TYR A 96 5.66 37.82 19.53
C TYR A 96 5.43 37.54 21.01
N TYR A 97 6.27 38.12 21.87
CA TYR A 97 6.44 37.67 23.26
C TYR A 97 6.79 36.17 23.33
N ASP A 98 5.89 35.33 23.82
CA ASP A 98 6.13 33.91 24.10
C ASP A 98 5.40 32.96 23.14
N GLU A 99 4.63 33.51 22.20
CA GLU A 99 3.87 32.75 21.20
C GLU A 99 4.62 32.74 19.86
N PHE A 100 4.95 31.53 19.41
CA PHE A 100 5.53 31.32 18.10
C PHE A 100 4.44 31.31 17.02
N SER A 101 4.72 31.96 15.89
CA SER A 101 3.90 31.82 14.69
C SER A 101 4.77 31.62 13.46
N PHE A 102 4.40 30.66 12.63
CA PHE A 102 5.00 30.45 11.32
C PHE A 102 4.68 31.63 10.39
N GLY A 103 5.62 31.91 9.49
CA GLY A 103 5.54 33.05 8.58
C GLY A 103 6.07 34.36 9.20
N ILE A 104 6.44 35.28 8.32
CA ILE A 104 7.00 36.57 8.70
C ILE A 104 5.88 37.55 9.05
N LYS A 105 5.78 37.93 10.32
CA LYS A 105 4.98 39.10 10.75
C LYS A 105 5.75 40.40 10.62
N ALA A 106 7.09 40.33 10.69
CA ALA A 106 8.00 41.46 10.57
C ALA A 106 9.32 41.00 9.93
N PHE A 107 9.75 41.62 8.84
CA PHE A 107 11.06 41.36 8.23
C PHE A 107 12.21 41.86 9.12
N PRO A 108 13.38 41.23 9.17
CA PRO A 108 14.51 41.82 9.89
C PRO A 108 14.94 43.15 9.23
N LEU A 109 15.79 43.91 9.91
CA LEU A 109 16.52 45.03 9.33
C LEU A 109 18.02 44.74 9.36
N ILE A 110 18.76 45.37 8.44
CA ILE A 110 20.22 45.39 8.49
C ILE A 110 20.64 45.96 9.85
N TYR A 111 21.67 45.35 10.44
CA TYR A 111 22.20 45.59 11.78
C TYR A 111 21.30 45.14 12.94
N ASN A 112 20.22 44.38 12.70
CA ASN A 112 19.55 43.71 13.81
C ASN A 112 20.45 42.64 14.43
N GLU A 113 20.45 42.61 15.76
CA GLU A 113 21.22 41.66 16.56
C GLU A 113 20.66 40.25 16.38
N VAL A 114 21.57 39.30 16.21
CA VAL A 114 21.28 37.88 16.10
C VAL A 114 21.63 37.21 17.41
N VAL A 115 20.72 36.39 17.94
CA VAL A 115 20.78 35.79 19.26
C VAL A 115 20.59 34.28 19.20
N LEU A 116 21.17 33.57 20.17
CA LEU A 116 20.89 32.15 20.36
C LEU A 116 19.51 31.93 20.99
N LEU A 117 18.93 30.77 20.71
CA LEU A 117 17.64 30.35 21.24
C LEU A 117 17.82 29.38 22.39
N GLU A 118 16.92 29.46 23.38
CA GLU A 118 16.84 28.49 24.47
C GLU A 118 16.18 27.19 24.01
N ASN A 119 16.47 26.07 24.69
CA ASN A 119 15.84 24.78 24.37
C ASN A 119 14.31 24.83 24.44
N ASP A 120 13.73 25.62 25.35
CA ASP A 120 12.28 25.81 25.48
C ASP A 120 11.70 26.51 24.24
N GLU A 121 12.42 27.51 23.71
CA GLU A 121 12.01 28.23 22.49
C GLU A 121 12.11 27.32 21.26
N ILE A 122 13.20 26.54 21.17
CA ILE A 122 13.38 25.54 20.11
C ILE A 122 12.26 24.50 20.19
N SER A 123 11.92 24.01 21.39
CA SER A 123 10.81 23.09 21.58
C SER A 123 9.48 23.67 21.09
N LYS A 124 9.23 24.97 21.34
CA LYS A 124 8.03 25.66 20.81
C LYS A 124 8.02 25.78 19.29
N ILE A 125 9.18 25.98 18.66
CA ILE A 125 9.33 26.01 17.19
C ILE A 125 9.07 24.63 16.59
N LEU A 126 9.64 23.58 17.19
CA LEU A 126 9.51 22.18 16.73
C LEU A 126 8.11 21.61 17.01
N GLY A 127 7.41 22.15 18.00
CA GLY A 127 5.99 21.92 18.24
C GLY A 127 5.57 22.26 19.66
N ASN A 128 4.87 23.38 19.87
CA ASN A 128 3.95 23.54 21.01
C ASN A 128 2.81 24.51 20.69
N ASN A 129 1.64 23.93 20.45
CA ASN A 129 0.34 24.41 20.93
C ASN A 129 -0.64 23.22 20.94
N VAL A 130 -0.21 22.06 21.43
CA VAL A 130 -0.98 20.82 21.36
C VAL A 130 -1.41 20.38 22.76
N ASN A 131 -2.67 19.97 22.87
CA ASN A 131 -3.24 19.41 24.08
C ASN A 131 -2.51 18.11 24.45
N TYR A 132 -1.89 18.05 25.63
CA TYR A 132 -0.99 16.96 26.06
C TYR A 132 -1.64 15.57 26.12
N ASN A 133 -2.96 15.46 26.10
CA ASN A 133 -3.67 14.20 26.26
C ASN A 133 -3.66 13.28 25.01
N TYR A 134 -3.06 13.69 23.89
CA TYR A 134 -3.25 13.03 22.59
C TYR A 134 -1.97 12.99 21.72
N LEU A 135 -0.83 12.65 22.32
CA LEU A 135 0.48 12.63 21.65
C LEU A 135 1.02 11.20 21.54
N ILE A 136 1.64 10.86 20.40
CA ILE A 136 2.43 9.65 20.23
C ILE A 136 3.92 9.98 20.20
N GLU A 137 4.75 9.10 20.77
CA GLU A 137 6.20 9.27 20.84
C GLU A 137 6.90 8.45 19.77
N LEU A 138 7.40 9.10 18.72
CA LEU A 138 8.18 8.41 17.68
C LEU A 138 9.65 8.22 18.07
N GLY A 139 10.24 9.26 18.65
CA GLY A 139 11.66 9.34 18.95
C GLY A 139 12.13 10.78 19.21
N GLU A 140 13.44 10.98 19.17
CA GLU A 140 14.08 12.25 19.49
C GLU A 140 14.69 12.89 18.24
N THR A 141 14.71 14.22 18.17
CA THR A 141 15.44 14.90 17.11
C THR A 141 16.93 14.62 17.23
N ILE A 142 17.60 14.36 16.09
CA ILE A 142 19.03 14.08 16.08
C ILE A 142 19.84 15.31 16.50
N GLN A 143 19.43 16.48 16.03
CA GLN A 143 20.17 17.70 16.28
C GLN A 143 19.98 18.11 17.74
N GLU A 144 18.74 18.22 18.22
CA GLU A 144 18.42 18.79 19.54
C GLU A 144 18.31 17.79 20.68
N GLY A 145 18.16 16.48 20.40
CA GLY A 145 17.88 15.48 21.43
C GLY A 145 16.53 15.70 22.12
N ILE A 146 15.60 16.39 21.44
CA ILE A 146 14.28 16.73 21.98
C ILE A 146 13.30 15.67 21.50
N ASN A 147 12.49 15.14 22.41
CA ASN A 147 11.40 14.23 22.05
C ASN A 147 10.43 14.94 21.10
N VAL A 148 10.03 14.28 20.01
CA VAL A 148 9.09 14.83 19.03
C VAL A 148 7.71 14.24 19.30
N PRO A 149 6.85 14.91 20.10
CA PRO A 149 5.48 14.48 20.26
C PRO A 149 4.71 14.77 18.96
N ILE A 150 4.00 13.76 18.46
CA ILE A 150 3.17 13.89 17.26
C ILE A 150 1.72 13.80 17.68
N GLU A 151 0.89 14.74 17.25
CA GLU A 151 -0.55 14.65 17.46
C GLU A 151 -1.13 13.54 16.58
N TRP A 152 -1.67 12.48 17.21
CA TRP A 152 -2.12 11.30 16.47
C TRP A 152 -3.27 11.63 15.51
N ASN A 153 -4.19 12.52 15.90
CA ASN A 153 -5.38 12.84 15.11
C ASN A 153 -4.98 13.50 13.77
N ASN A 154 -4.10 14.49 13.82
CA ASN A 154 -3.62 15.15 12.61
C ASN A 154 -2.81 14.20 11.71
N LEU A 155 -2.14 13.20 12.27
CA LEU A 155 -1.38 12.23 11.51
C LEU A 155 -2.27 11.17 10.85
N PHE A 156 -3.10 10.47 11.64
CA PHE A 156 -3.88 9.33 11.16
C PHE A 156 -5.14 9.75 10.38
N ASN A 157 -5.57 11.01 10.44
CA ASN A 157 -6.59 11.58 9.55
C ASN A 157 -6.03 11.98 8.17
N THR A 158 -4.98 11.29 7.70
CA THR A 158 -4.33 11.57 6.42
C THR A 158 -3.75 10.31 5.77
N HIS A 159 -3.39 10.41 4.48
CA HIS A 159 -2.60 9.38 3.81
C HIS A 159 -1.10 9.56 4.14
N ILE A 160 -0.42 8.47 4.47
CA ILE A 160 0.96 8.48 4.98
C ILE A 160 1.89 7.72 4.03
N GLY A 161 3.08 8.27 3.76
CA GLY A 161 4.16 7.61 3.03
C GLY A 161 5.38 7.33 3.92
N ILE A 162 5.86 6.09 3.92
CA ILE A 162 7.10 5.68 4.61
C ILE A 162 8.08 5.15 3.56
N PHE A 163 9.19 5.86 3.34
CA PHE A 163 10.14 5.57 2.27
C PHE A 163 11.55 5.34 2.81
N GLY A 164 12.33 4.49 2.14
CA GLY A 164 13.69 4.16 2.56
C GLY A 164 14.25 2.87 1.98
N ASN A 165 15.56 2.72 1.89
CA ASN A 165 16.17 1.48 1.41
C ASN A 165 15.96 0.30 2.38
N THR A 166 16.31 -0.92 1.96
CA THR A 166 16.31 -2.10 2.83
C THR A 166 17.25 -1.87 4.02
N GLY A 167 16.82 -2.25 5.23
CA GLY A 167 17.62 -2.07 6.46
C GLY A 167 17.71 -0.64 6.99
N SER A 168 17.04 0.34 6.37
CA SER A 168 17.10 1.74 6.82
C SER A 168 16.28 2.01 8.09
N GLY A 169 15.30 1.16 8.40
CA GLY A 169 14.40 1.32 9.56
C GLY A 169 12.91 1.51 9.22
N LYS A 170 12.51 1.41 7.95
CA LYS A 170 11.11 1.57 7.50
C LYS A 170 10.10 0.75 8.31
N SER A 171 10.26 -0.59 8.34
CA SER A 171 9.34 -1.49 9.04
C SER A 171 9.28 -1.15 10.54
N ASN A 172 10.42 -0.80 11.16
CA ASN A 172 10.44 -0.36 12.56
C ASN A 172 9.63 0.93 12.76
N THR A 173 9.73 1.91 11.86
CA THR A 173 8.92 3.14 11.92
C THR A 173 7.44 2.84 11.76
N LEU A 174 7.05 2.02 10.77
CA LEU A 174 5.67 1.60 10.58
C LEU A 174 5.13 0.92 11.83
N THR A 175 5.85 -0.09 12.35
CA THR A 175 5.46 -0.78 13.59
C THR A 175 5.38 0.17 14.76
N LYS A 176 6.36 1.06 14.94
CA LYS A 176 6.38 2.03 16.03
C LYS A 176 5.18 2.97 15.98
N LEU A 177 4.85 3.54 14.82
CA LEU A 177 3.72 4.46 14.67
C LEU A 177 2.39 3.82 15.11
N PHE A 178 2.07 2.64 14.56
CA PHE A 178 0.80 1.97 14.89
C PHE A 178 0.80 1.37 16.30
N SER A 179 1.94 0.86 16.79
CA SER A 179 2.03 0.42 18.19
C SER A 179 1.83 1.57 19.17
N GLU A 180 2.33 2.78 18.90
CA GLU A 180 2.05 3.94 19.75
C GLU A 180 0.59 4.38 19.67
N LEU A 181 -0.03 4.32 18.48
CA LEU A 181 -1.47 4.57 18.35
C LEU A 181 -2.29 3.58 19.19
N PHE A 182 -2.02 2.28 19.05
CA PHE A 182 -2.79 1.24 19.75
C PHE A 182 -2.54 1.21 21.26
N LYS A 183 -1.43 1.76 21.75
CA LYS A 183 -1.21 1.97 23.20
C LYS A 183 -2.13 3.02 23.81
N LEU A 184 -2.68 3.92 23.00
CA LEU A 184 -3.67 4.89 23.48
C LEU A 184 -5.01 4.22 23.78
N GLU A 185 -5.23 2.99 23.29
CA GLU A 185 -6.41 2.19 23.61
C GLU A 185 -6.53 2.00 25.12
N THR A 186 -7.62 2.53 25.68
CA THR A 186 -7.94 2.45 27.11
C THR A 186 -9.44 2.30 27.28
N ASN A 187 -9.91 1.96 28.49
CA ASN A 187 -11.35 1.89 28.78
C ASN A 187 -12.11 3.22 28.49
N THR A 188 -11.39 4.35 28.40
CA THR A 188 -11.95 5.68 28.10
C THR A 188 -11.68 6.16 26.67
N PHE A 189 -10.77 5.51 25.95
CA PHE A 189 -10.39 5.84 24.58
C PHE A 189 -10.40 4.56 23.74
N ASP A 190 -11.54 4.30 23.13
CA ASP A 190 -11.84 3.06 22.39
C ASP A 190 -11.75 3.35 20.88
N ILE A 191 -10.54 3.17 20.35
CA ILE A 191 -10.22 3.31 18.93
C ILE A 191 -10.95 2.21 18.15
N PHE A 192 -10.94 0.99 18.68
CA PHE A 192 -11.36 -0.22 17.98
C PHE A 192 -12.88 -0.35 17.82
N ARG A 193 -13.68 0.41 18.59
CA ARG A 193 -15.14 0.48 18.41
C ARG A 193 -15.57 1.00 17.05
N LYS A 194 -14.81 1.93 16.46
CA LYS A 194 -15.19 2.61 15.21
C LYS A 194 -14.10 2.60 14.15
N SER A 195 -12.94 2.02 14.44
CA SER A 195 -11.79 2.04 13.55
C SER A 195 -11.30 0.62 13.28
N SER A 196 -11.02 0.32 12.02
CA SER A 196 -10.45 -0.96 11.58
C SER A 196 -9.12 -0.74 10.86
N PHE A 197 -8.17 -1.65 11.09
CA PHE A 197 -6.81 -1.59 10.57
C PHE A 197 -6.49 -2.87 9.81
N LEU A 198 -6.12 -2.74 8.54
CA LEU A 198 -5.74 -3.84 7.68
C LEU A 198 -4.30 -3.67 7.20
N PHE A 199 -3.43 -4.60 7.57
CA PHE A 199 -2.04 -4.65 7.14
C PHE A 199 -1.85 -5.69 6.03
N LEU A 200 -1.41 -5.24 4.86
CA LEU A 200 -0.98 -6.08 3.75
C LEU A 200 0.54 -6.27 3.84
N ASP A 201 0.96 -7.43 4.34
CA ASP A 201 2.34 -7.77 4.68
C ASP A 201 2.97 -8.68 3.61
N PHE A 202 3.84 -8.11 2.77
CA PHE A 202 4.46 -8.84 1.66
C PHE A 202 5.56 -9.82 2.08
N ASN A 203 6.17 -9.58 3.24
CA ASN A 203 7.35 -10.31 3.72
C ASN A 203 7.06 -11.18 4.94
N GLY A 204 5.89 -11.02 5.57
CA GLY A 204 5.51 -11.74 6.79
C GLY A 204 6.21 -11.19 8.04
N GLU A 205 6.61 -9.92 8.04
CA GLU A 205 7.34 -9.29 9.13
C GLU A 205 6.46 -9.03 10.36
N TYR A 206 5.15 -8.91 10.20
CA TYR A 206 4.23 -8.48 11.26
C TYR A 206 3.35 -9.61 11.83
N CYS A 207 3.70 -10.87 11.55
CA CYS A 207 2.90 -12.04 11.92
C CYS A 207 3.03 -12.45 13.40
N GLU A 208 4.09 -12.05 14.09
CA GLU A 208 4.36 -12.48 15.48
C GLU A 208 3.34 -11.87 16.46
N PRO A 209 2.79 -12.60 17.44
CA PRO A 209 1.62 -12.17 18.23
C PRO A 209 1.73 -10.79 18.87
N ASN A 210 2.92 -10.43 19.36
CA ASN A 210 3.15 -9.19 20.11
C ASN A 210 3.36 -7.96 19.20
N VAL A 211 3.55 -8.12 17.90
CA VAL A 211 3.76 -6.99 16.99
C VAL A 211 2.44 -6.22 16.82
N PHE A 212 2.48 -4.90 17.00
CA PHE A 212 1.32 -3.98 17.09
C PHE A 212 0.45 -4.14 18.36
N SER A 213 -0.20 -5.29 18.51
CA SER A 213 -1.13 -5.60 19.60
C SER A 213 -1.41 -7.10 19.62
N GLU A 214 -1.68 -7.66 20.80
CA GLU A 214 -2.07 -9.06 20.99
C GLU A 214 -3.48 -9.35 20.40
N ASN A 215 -4.34 -8.34 20.29
CA ASN A 215 -5.72 -8.46 19.81
C ASN A 215 -5.86 -8.46 18.27
N LYS A 216 -4.82 -8.90 17.54
CA LYS A 216 -4.83 -8.93 16.08
C LYS A 216 -5.16 -10.30 15.52
N ARG A 217 -5.83 -10.31 14.37
CA ARG A 217 -5.99 -11.49 13.52
C ARG A 217 -4.87 -11.56 12.50
N VAL A 218 -4.26 -12.73 12.32
CA VAL A 218 -3.19 -12.96 11.33
C VAL A 218 -3.65 -14.03 10.35
N ILE A 219 -3.65 -13.72 9.05
CA ILE A 219 -4.01 -14.63 7.95
C ILE A 219 -2.74 -14.89 7.13
N LYS A 220 -2.23 -16.14 7.12
CA LYS A 220 -0.98 -16.50 6.42
C LYS A 220 -1.26 -17.21 5.10
N LEU A 221 -1.41 -16.43 4.04
CA LEU A 221 -1.70 -16.96 2.71
C LEU A 221 -0.50 -17.75 2.14
N ASP A 222 -0.78 -18.94 1.63
CA ASP A 222 0.25 -19.86 1.12
C ASP A 222 -0.19 -20.54 -0.17
N THR A 223 0.52 -20.24 -1.26
CA THR A 223 0.29 -20.90 -2.57
C THR A 223 1.20 -22.12 -2.80
N LYS A 224 2.22 -22.30 -1.95
CA LYS A 224 3.24 -23.37 -2.08
C LYS A 224 2.76 -24.66 -1.43
N LYS A 225 2.01 -24.57 -0.33
CA LYS A 225 1.40 -25.73 0.35
C LYS A 225 0.36 -26.43 -0.51
N ASN A 226 0.11 -27.70 -0.21
CA ASN A 226 -1.07 -28.40 -0.72
C ASN A 226 -2.33 -27.86 -0.02
N ILE A 227 -3.47 -27.89 -0.72
CA ILE A 227 -4.72 -27.34 -0.17
C ILE A 227 -5.16 -28.02 1.14
N SER A 228 -4.83 -29.29 1.32
CA SER A 228 -5.09 -30.08 2.54
C SER A 228 -4.25 -29.66 3.74
N GLU A 229 -3.16 -28.91 3.53
CA GLU A 229 -2.25 -28.43 4.58
C GLU A 229 -2.54 -26.99 5.01
N ILE A 230 -3.54 -26.35 4.39
CA ILE A 230 -3.90 -24.95 4.62
C ILE A 230 -5.07 -24.91 5.60
N SER A 231 -4.87 -24.19 6.71
CA SER A 231 -5.95 -23.94 7.68
C SER A 231 -7.05 -23.09 7.03
N PRO A 232 -8.34 -23.34 7.31
CA PRO A 232 -9.42 -22.44 6.90
C PRO A 232 -9.21 -20.99 7.36
N ASP A 233 -8.56 -20.78 8.51
CA ASP A 233 -8.26 -19.44 9.06
C ASP A 233 -7.16 -18.71 8.29
N ASP A 234 -6.34 -19.44 7.53
CA ASP A 234 -5.28 -18.93 6.65
C ASP A 234 -5.80 -18.66 5.23
N LYS A 235 -7.11 -18.49 5.06
CA LYS A 235 -7.77 -18.06 3.83
C LYS A 235 -8.53 -16.76 4.04
N ILE A 236 -8.68 -15.99 2.97
CA ILE A 236 -9.56 -14.82 2.97
C ILE A 236 -10.99 -15.31 2.79
N SER A 237 -11.83 -15.00 3.77
CA SER A 237 -13.26 -15.26 3.71
C SER A 237 -13.97 -14.13 2.97
N LEU A 238 -14.78 -14.50 1.97
CA LEU A 238 -15.65 -13.61 1.22
C LEU A 238 -17.10 -14.06 1.38
N GLU A 239 -18.01 -13.11 1.50
CA GLU A 239 -19.45 -13.39 1.41
C GLU A 239 -19.79 -13.93 0.00
N PRO A 240 -20.75 -14.86 -0.14
CA PRO A 240 -21.14 -15.41 -1.44
C PRO A 240 -21.47 -14.32 -2.48
N THR A 241 -22.27 -13.32 -2.08
CA THR A 241 -22.65 -12.19 -2.94
C THR A 241 -21.46 -11.32 -3.34
N ALA A 242 -20.45 -11.19 -2.47
CA ALA A 242 -19.22 -10.46 -2.75
C ALA A 242 -18.29 -11.25 -3.70
N PHE A 243 -18.24 -12.57 -3.58
CA PHE A 243 -17.46 -13.42 -4.49
C PHE A 243 -18.05 -13.40 -5.91
N TRP A 244 -19.35 -13.63 -6.05
CA TRP A 244 -20.03 -13.70 -7.36
C TRP A 244 -20.29 -12.33 -7.99
N ASN A 245 -19.80 -11.26 -7.37
CA ASN A 245 -19.84 -9.94 -7.96
C ASN A 245 -18.95 -9.88 -9.22
N ILE A 246 -19.48 -9.27 -10.29
CA ILE A 246 -18.78 -9.16 -11.58
C ILE A 246 -17.42 -8.46 -11.45
N GLU A 247 -17.29 -7.48 -10.58
CA GLU A 247 -16.05 -6.75 -10.36
C GLU A 247 -15.01 -7.61 -9.65
N THR A 248 -15.41 -8.39 -8.64
CA THR A 248 -14.56 -9.38 -7.98
C THR A 248 -13.99 -10.36 -9.01
N LEU A 249 -14.85 -10.98 -9.82
CA LEU A 249 -14.41 -11.93 -10.84
C LEU A 249 -13.54 -11.25 -11.91
N SER A 250 -13.82 -9.99 -12.26
CA SER A 250 -13.00 -9.22 -13.19
C SER A 250 -11.59 -8.97 -12.65
N ILE A 251 -11.44 -8.73 -11.34
CA ILE A 251 -10.15 -8.59 -10.68
C ILE A 251 -9.40 -9.93 -10.64
N LEU A 252 -10.06 -10.99 -10.18
CA LEU A 252 -9.49 -12.33 -10.04
C LEU A 252 -8.91 -12.86 -11.35
N PHE A 253 -9.64 -12.63 -12.45
CA PHE A 253 -9.31 -13.19 -13.76
C PHE A 253 -8.84 -12.14 -14.77
N SER A 254 -8.61 -10.91 -14.34
CA SER A 254 -8.14 -9.80 -15.20
C SER A 254 -9.01 -9.69 -16.47
N ALA A 255 -10.33 -9.59 -16.31
CA ALA A 255 -11.27 -9.57 -17.42
C ALA A 255 -11.28 -8.20 -18.12
N THR A 256 -11.23 -8.18 -19.46
CA THR A 256 -11.33 -6.97 -20.26
C THR A 256 -12.73 -6.34 -20.18
N GLU A 257 -12.80 -5.02 -20.12
CA GLU A 257 -14.06 -4.29 -19.93
C GLU A 257 -15.05 -4.45 -21.07
N GLN A 258 -14.58 -4.41 -22.32
CA GLN A 258 -15.47 -4.35 -23.48
C GLN A 258 -16.10 -5.70 -23.84
N THR A 259 -15.40 -6.82 -23.59
CA THR A 259 -15.80 -8.13 -24.11
C THR A 259 -15.97 -9.19 -23.01
N GLN A 260 -15.01 -9.30 -22.10
CA GLN A 260 -14.98 -10.39 -21.11
C GLN A 260 -15.86 -10.08 -19.89
N LYS A 261 -15.91 -8.83 -19.42
CA LYS A 261 -16.78 -8.42 -18.30
C LYS A 261 -18.27 -8.58 -18.63
N PRO A 262 -18.81 -8.12 -19.78
CA PRO A 262 -20.21 -8.37 -20.15
C PRO A 262 -20.51 -9.85 -20.34
N PHE A 263 -19.55 -10.62 -20.84
CA PHE A 263 -19.68 -12.07 -20.98
C PHE A 263 -19.81 -12.77 -19.62
N LEU A 264 -18.93 -12.44 -18.66
CA LEU A 264 -19.01 -12.95 -17.29
C LEU A 264 -20.34 -12.56 -16.61
N GLN A 265 -20.78 -11.32 -16.80
CA GLN A 265 -22.06 -10.87 -16.23
C GLN A 265 -23.23 -11.69 -16.75
N LYS A 266 -23.28 -11.97 -18.06
CA LYS A 266 -24.28 -12.89 -18.65
C LYS A 266 -24.16 -14.31 -18.10
N ALA A 267 -22.93 -14.77 -17.84
CA ALA A 267 -22.68 -16.08 -17.24
C ALA A 267 -23.18 -16.17 -15.79
N LEU A 268 -23.34 -15.06 -15.07
CA LEU A 268 -23.79 -15.07 -13.67
C LEU A 268 -25.31 -14.90 -13.55
N ASN A 269 -25.89 -13.95 -14.30
CA ASN A 269 -27.31 -13.55 -14.18
C ASN A 269 -28.31 -14.72 -14.29
N ASN A 270 -27.96 -15.79 -14.99
CA ASN A 270 -28.85 -16.92 -15.27
C ASN A 270 -28.45 -18.22 -14.55
N ASN A 271 -27.44 -18.18 -13.67
CA ASN A 271 -26.77 -19.37 -13.13
C ASN A 271 -26.48 -19.29 -11.63
N LEU A 272 -27.05 -18.31 -10.93
CA LEU A 272 -26.99 -18.19 -9.47
C LEU A 272 -28.38 -18.44 -8.87
N SER A 273 -28.43 -19.18 -7.76
CA SER A 273 -29.64 -19.31 -6.94
C SER A 273 -30.01 -17.99 -6.26
N GLU A 274 -31.20 -17.94 -5.65
CA GLU A 274 -31.62 -16.81 -4.79
C GLU A 274 -30.65 -16.57 -3.62
N THR A 275 -29.94 -17.61 -3.17
CA THR A 275 -28.91 -17.54 -2.12
C THR A 275 -27.53 -17.15 -2.64
N GLY A 276 -27.37 -16.90 -3.94
CA GLY A 276 -26.09 -16.53 -4.53
C GLY A 276 -25.11 -17.69 -4.66
N GLU A 277 -25.59 -18.90 -4.97
CA GLU A 277 -24.75 -20.08 -5.15
C GLU A 277 -25.00 -20.76 -6.51
N ILE A 278 -23.98 -21.47 -6.99
CA ILE A 278 -24.13 -22.37 -8.14
C ILE A 278 -24.47 -23.76 -7.61
N THR A 279 -25.75 -24.13 -7.66
CA THR A 279 -26.23 -25.42 -7.14
C THR A 279 -25.99 -26.58 -8.11
N LEU A 280 -26.10 -27.80 -7.59
CA LEU A 280 -26.01 -29.03 -8.40
C LEU A 280 -27.07 -29.04 -9.51
N GLU A 281 -28.30 -28.66 -9.18
CA GLU A 281 -29.44 -28.64 -10.10
C GLU A 281 -29.18 -27.67 -11.25
N ILE A 282 -28.66 -26.47 -10.94
CA ILE A 282 -28.27 -25.48 -11.95
C ILE A 282 -27.20 -26.07 -12.87
N LEU A 283 -26.15 -26.69 -12.32
CA LEU A 283 -25.07 -27.27 -13.14
C LEU A 283 -25.58 -28.39 -14.04
N VAL A 284 -26.37 -29.32 -13.51
CA VAL A 284 -26.94 -30.44 -14.29
C VAL A 284 -27.80 -29.92 -15.44
N GLU A 285 -28.71 -28.97 -15.18
CA GLU A 285 -29.55 -28.38 -16.21
C GLU A 285 -28.72 -27.63 -17.26
N LYS A 286 -27.69 -26.87 -16.85
CA LYS A 286 -26.85 -26.12 -17.78
C LYS A 286 -25.97 -27.04 -18.63
N ILE A 287 -25.50 -28.17 -18.10
CA ILE A 287 -24.75 -29.16 -18.87
C ILE A 287 -25.67 -29.82 -19.92
N TYR A 288 -26.90 -30.16 -19.54
CA TYR A 288 -27.93 -30.67 -20.47
C TYR A 288 -28.16 -29.69 -21.63
N TRP A 289 -28.44 -28.42 -21.32
CA TRP A 289 -28.63 -27.40 -22.35
C TRP A 289 -27.36 -27.11 -23.15
N GLY A 290 -26.19 -27.22 -22.53
CA GLY A 290 -24.90 -27.15 -23.21
C GLY A 290 -24.78 -28.20 -24.31
N PHE A 291 -25.10 -29.46 -23.99
CA PHE A 291 -25.15 -30.54 -24.99
C PHE A 291 -26.12 -30.22 -26.12
N VAL A 292 -27.37 -29.86 -25.80
CA VAL A 292 -28.38 -29.50 -26.79
C VAL A 292 -27.90 -28.36 -27.69
N ASN A 293 -27.25 -27.34 -27.11
CA ASN A 293 -26.73 -26.20 -27.86
C ASN A 293 -25.58 -26.54 -28.80
N VAL A 294 -24.77 -27.58 -28.52
CA VAL A 294 -23.72 -28.03 -29.43
C VAL A 294 -24.30 -28.69 -30.68
N PHE A 295 -25.39 -29.44 -30.54
CA PHE A 295 -25.87 -30.39 -31.57
C PHE A 295 -27.19 -30.00 -32.27
N GLN A 296 -27.99 -29.09 -31.72
CA GLN A 296 -29.32 -28.76 -32.27
C GLN A 296 -29.27 -27.77 -33.46
N ALA A 297 -28.30 -26.85 -33.51
CA ALA A 297 -28.15 -25.90 -34.62
C ALA A 297 -26.78 -25.21 -34.62
N ASN A 298 -26.29 -24.77 -35.78
CA ASN A 298 -25.03 -24.04 -35.97
C ASN A 298 -23.79 -24.78 -35.42
N ASN A 299 -23.46 -25.90 -36.06
CA ASN A 299 -22.31 -26.74 -35.68
C ASN A 299 -21.02 -25.90 -35.64
N ASN A 300 -20.29 -26.01 -34.54
CA ASN A 300 -19.11 -25.21 -34.27
C ASN A 300 -18.01 -26.10 -33.67
N LYS A 301 -16.82 -26.08 -34.29
CA LYS A 301 -15.65 -26.87 -33.86
C LYS A 301 -15.29 -26.63 -32.40
N ASP A 302 -15.33 -25.38 -31.95
CA ASP A 302 -14.95 -25.00 -30.60
C ASP A 302 -16.00 -25.42 -29.57
N ALA A 303 -17.29 -25.36 -29.93
CA ALA A 303 -18.38 -25.76 -29.04
C ALA A 303 -18.26 -27.24 -28.61
N LEU A 304 -17.95 -28.15 -29.56
CA LEU A 304 -17.71 -29.56 -29.25
C LEU A 304 -16.47 -29.74 -28.35
N ARG A 305 -15.37 -29.02 -28.63
CA ARG A 305 -14.15 -29.07 -27.81
C ARG A 305 -14.40 -28.60 -26.39
N ILE A 306 -15.19 -27.54 -26.23
CA ILE A 306 -15.58 -26.98 -24.93
C ILE A 306 -16.42 -27.98 -24.15
N LEU A 307 -17.42 -28.61 -24.79
CA LEU A 307 -18.29 -29.59 -24.14
C LEU A 307 -17.49 -30.79 -23.60
N LYS A 308 -16.54 -31.32 -24.37
CA LYS A 308 -15.64 -32.40 -23.91
C LYS A 308 -14.81 -32.00 -22.68
N ARG A 309 -14.38 -30.72 -22.59
CA ARG A 309 -13.69 -30.23 -21.40
C ARG A 309 -14.60 -30.21 -20.17
N VAL A 310 -15.88 -29.86 -20.35
CA VAL A 310 -16.87 -29.91 -19.26
C VAL A 310 -17.06 -31.35 -18.78
N TYR A 311 -17.25 -32.31 -19.68
CA TYR A 311 -17.38 -33.74 -19.32
C TYR A 311 -16.19 -34.26 -18.55
N LYS A 312 -14.97 -33.94 -19.00
CA LYS A 312 -13.75 -34.31 -18.28
C LYS A 312 -13.68 -33.72 -16.87
N LYS A 313 -14.11 -32.47 -16.67
CA LYS A 313 -14.09 -31.82 -15.34
C LYS A 313 -15.08 -32.46 -14.37
N ILE A 314 -16.25 -32.87 -14.84
CA ILE A 314 -17.28 -33.51 -13.99
C ILE A 314 -17.07 -35.03 -13.86
N GLY A 315 -16.01 -35.58 -14.46
CA GLY A 315 -15.74 -37.02 -14.44
C GLY A 315 -16.81 -37.85 -15.16
N LEU A 316 -17.44 -37.30 -16.20
CA LEU A 316 -18.45 -38.03 -16.98
C LEU A 316 -17.77 -38.84 -18.07
N GLU A 317 -17.82 -40.16 -17.94
CA GLU A 317 -17.37 -41.12 -18.97
C GLU A 317 -18.55 -41.62 -19.80
N ASN A 318 -18.29 -42.01 -21.05
CA ASN A 318 -19.29 -42.56 -21.98
C ASN A 318 -20.45 -41.59 -22.25
N ALA A 319 -20.17 -40.28 -22.28
CA ALA A 319 -21.19 -39.31 -22.57
C ALA A 319 -21.72 -39.53 -24.01
N PRO A 320 -23.03 -39.30 -24.26
CA PRO A 320 -23.56 -39.35 -25.60
C PRO A 320 -22.73 -38.47 -26.53
N TRP A 321 -22.33 -39.03 -27.68
CA TRP A 321 -21.58 -38.29 -28.70
C TRP A 321 -20.21 -37.72 -28.24
N GLU A 322 -19.62 -38.27 -27.18
CA GLU A 322 -18.30 -37.89 -26.70
C GLU A 322 -17.19 -38.13 -27.75
N ASN A 323 -17.31 -39.20 -28.54
CA ASN A 323 -16.30 -39.62 -29.51
C ASN A 323 -16.41 -38.97 -30.89
N LEU A 324 -17.26 -37.94 -31.04
CA LEU A 324 -17.37 -37.22 -32.31
C LEU A 324 -16.13 -36.38 -32.61
N ALA A 325 -15.84 -36.23 -33.90
CA ALA A 325 -14.82 -35.34 -34.44
C ALA A 325 -15.44 -34.27 -35.33
N TRP A 326 -14.70 -33.18 -35.54
CA TRP A 326 -15.10 -32.11 -36.45
C TRP A 326 -14.69 -32.43 -37.88
N HIS A 327 -15.63 -32.38 -38.82
CA HIS A 327 -15.37 -32.49 -40.25
C HIS A 327 -15.33 -31.09 -40.88
N SER A 328 -14.13 -30.60 -41.22
CA SER A 328 -13.92 -29.23 -41.71
C SER A 328 -14.61 -28.92 -43.03
N THR A 329 -14.71 -29.88 -43.95
CA THR A 329 -15.28 -29.64 -45.29
C THR A 329 -16.78 -29.49 -45.25
N ASN A 330 -17.46 -30.25 -44.37
CA ASN A 330 -18.92 -30.27 -44.28
C ASN A 330 -19.44 -29.41 -43.11
N ASN A 331 -18.54 -28.76 -42.38
CA ASN A 331 -18.84 -27.99 -41.16
C ASN A 331 -19.80 -28.71 -40.20
N THR A 332 -19.58 -30.01 -39.99
CA THR A 332 -20.44 -30.84 -39.15
C THR A 332 -19.64 -31.82 -38.31
N TYR A 333 -20.29 -32.43 -37.34
CA TYR A 333 -19.71 -33.48 -36.52
C TYR A 333 -19.89 -34.84 -37.19
N TYR A 334 -18.91 -35.72 -37.00
CA TYR A 334 -18.97 -37.09 -37.49
C TYR A 334 -18.33 -38.04 -36.49
N GLN A 335 -18.75 -39.30 -36.52
CA GLN A 335 -18.16 -40.35 -35.72
C GLN A 335 -17.05 -41.05 -36.53
N PRO A 336 -15.77 -40.97 -36.15
CA PRO A 336 -14.67 -41.53 -36.93
C PRO A 336 -14.76 -43.04 -37.14
N SER A 337 -15.27 -43.77 -36.15
CA SER A 337 -15.38 -45.24 -36.17
C SER A 337 -16.43 -45.76 -37.16
N THR A 338 -17.50 -44.99 -37.38
CA THR A 338 -18.64 -45.41 -38.22
C THR A 338 -18.82 -44.55 -39.48
N GLN A 339 -18.05 -43.47 -39.61
CA GLN A 339 -18.17 -42.45 -40.68
C GLN A 339 -19.57 -41.83 -40.79
N LEU A 340 -20.36 -41.90 -39.71
CA LEU A 340 -21.70 -41.33 -39.65
C LEU A 340 -21.63 -39.84 -39.31
N TYR A 341 -22.32 -39.02 -40.10
CA TYR A 341 -22.44 -37.59 -39.90
C TYR A 341 -23.68 -37.27 -39.06
N ILE A 342 -23.57 -36.29 -38.18
CA ILE A 342 -24.73 -35.78 -37.45
C ILE A 342 -25.52 -34.84 -38.36
N ASN A 343 -26.80 -35.15 -38.55
CA ASN A 343 -27.73 -34.45 -39.43
C ASN A 343 -28.58 -33.39 -38.71
N ASN A 344 -28.24 -33.07 -37.45
CA ASN A 344 -28.92 -32.09 -36.60
C ASN A 344 -30.45 -32.32 -36.47
N SER A 345 -30.92 -33.57 -36.59
CA SER A 345 -32.32 -33.91 -36.34
C SER A 345 -32.67 -33.65 -34.88
N GLN A 346 -33.66 -32.77 -34.64
CA GLN A 346 -34.04 -32.33 -33.31
C GLN A 346 -34.44 -33.50 -32.38
N ASP A 347 -35.17 -34.49 -32.91
CA ASP A 347 -35.60 -35.66 -32.13
C ASP A 347 -34.41 -36.55 -31.72
N GLN A 348 -33.41 -36.70 -32.60
CA GLN A 348 -32.20 -37.45 -32.27
C GLN A 348 -31.37 -36.75 -31.20
N VAL A 349 -31.26 -35.41 -31.27
CA VAL A 349 -30.53 -34.61 -30.28
C VAL A 349 -31.22 -34.70 -28.92
N LEU A 350 -32.55 -34.56 -28.88
CA LEU A 350 -33.30 -34.64 -27.63
C LEU A 350 -33.22 -36.04 -27.00
N SER A 351 -33.33 -37.11 -27.80
CA SER A 351 -33.16 -38.48 -27.33
C SER A 351 -31.78 -38.71 -26.70
N LYS A 352 -30.70 -38.22 -27.33
CA LYS A 352 -29.36 -38.29 -26.75
C LYS A 352 -29.16 -37.36 -25.55
N ALA A 353 -29.84 -36.23 -25.50
CA ALA A 353 -29.83 -35.35 -24.34
C ALA A 353 -30.50 -36.00 -23.12
N ASP A 354 -31.57 -36.79 -23.33
CA ASP A 354 -32.21 -37.54 -22.26
C ASP A 354 -31.33 -38.69 -21.73
N GLU A 355 -30.61 -39.39 -22.62
CA GLU A 355 -29.54 -40.33 -22.20
C GLU A 355 -28.49 -39.64 -21.32
N LEU A 356 -28.04 -38.44 -21.72
CA LEU A 356 -27.11 -37.64 -20.92
C LEU A 356 -27.74 -37.26 -19.57
N ARG A 357 -29.02 -36.89 -19.53
CA ARG A 357 -29.71 -36.52 -18.29
C ARG A 357 -29.76 -37.66 -17.29
N VAL A 358 -29.92 -38.89 -17.75
CA VAL A 358 -29.84 -40.08 -16.88
C VAL A 358 -28.45 -40.23 -16.29
N LEU A 359 -27.39 -40.10 -17.09
CA LEU A 359 -26.01 -40.18 -16.62
C LEU A 359 -25.65 -39.07 -15.63
N LEU A 360 -26.05 -37.82 -15.91
CA LEU A 360 -25.85 -36.68 -15.01
C LEU A 360 -26.59 -36.86 -13.67
N ASN A 361 -27.62 -37.69 -13.63
CA ASN A 361 -28.38 -37.99 -12.42
C ASN A 361 -27.86 -39.17 -11.61
N SER A 362 -26.83 -39.88 -12.10
CA SER A 362 -26.14 -40.92 -11.34
C SER A 362 -25.47 -40.35 -10.09
N ASP A 363 -25.38 -41.16 -9.03
CA ASP A 363 -24.80 -40.73 -7.75
C ASP A 363 -23.32 -40.36 -7.92
N GLU A 364 -22.56 -41.13 -8.70
CA GLU A 364 -21.14 -40.87 -8.99
C GLU A 364 -20.91 -39.49 -9.63
N VAL A 365 -21.66 -39.14 -10.68
CA VAL A 365 -21.51 -37.84 -11.36
C VAL A 365 -22.00 -36.70 -10.47
N LYS A 366 -23.08 -36.90 -9.70
CA LYS A 366 -23.57 -35.90 -8.75
C LYS A 366 -22.52 -35.61 -7.67
N ASP A 367 -21.85 -36.63 -7.15
CA ASP A 367 -20.81 -36.47 -6.14
C ASP A 367 -19.56 -35.80 -6.71
N ASN A 368 -19.18 -36.14 -7.95
CA ASN A 368 -18.13 -35.41 -8.68
C ASN A 368 -18.49 -33.92 -8.84
N ILE A 369 -19.72 -33.59 -9.25
CA ILE A 369 -20.16 -32.19 -9.38
C ILE A 369 -20.19 -31.46 -8.03
N ARG A 370 -20.62 -32.14 -6.95
CA ARG A 370 -20.63 -31.57 -5.59
C ARG A 370 -19.23 -31.25 -5.08
N SER A 371 -18.26 -32.11 -5.40
CA SER A 371 -16.86 -31.96 -4.95
C SER A 371 -16.07 -30.89 -5.71
N LEU A 372 -16.60 -30.36 -6.81
CA LEU A 372 -15.96 -29.27 -7.55
C LEU A 372 -15.74 -28.05 -6.64
N SER A 373 -14.55 -27.46 -6.76
CA SER A 373 -14.25 -26.20 -6.13
C SER A 373 -15.16 -25.09 -6.66
N LEU A 374 -15.26 -24.01 -5.90
CA LEU A 374 -16.11 -22.87 -6.28
C LEU A 374 -15.66 -22.26 -7.62
N ILE A 375 -14.36 -22.24 -7.88
CA ILE A 375 -13.81 -21.74 -9.15
C ILE A 375 -13.97 -22.75 -10.28
N GLU A 376 -13.96 -24.05 -9.97
CA GLU A 376 -14.28 -25.10 -10.95
C GLU A 376 -15.75 -25.03 -11.38
N LYS A 377 -16.68 -24.77 -10.46
CA LYS A 377 -18.09 -24.50 -10.77
C LYS A 377 -18.24 -23.29 -11.68
N LEU A 378 -17.56 -22.18 -11.37
CA LEU A 378 -17.50 -21.00 -12.25
C LEU A 378 -16.96 -21.36 -13.64
N SER A 379 -15.87 -22.13 -13.70
CA SER A 379 -15.27 -22.58 -14.95
C SER A 379 -16.29 -23.35 -15.78
N VAL A 380 -17.05 -24.29 -15.21
CA VAL A 380 -18.09 -25.04 -15.94
C VAL A 380 -19.14 -24.08 -16.51
N ILE A 381 -19.67 -23.16 -15.71
CA ILE A 381 -20.67 -22.18 -16.14
C ILE A 381 -20.15 -21.30 -17.29
N VAL A 382 -18.92 -20.81 -17.18
CA VAL A 382 -18.28 -19.98 -18.22
C VAL A 382 -18.12 -20.74 -19.54
N HIS A 383 -17.74 -22.01 -19.50
CA HIS A 383 -17.64 -22.86 -20.70
C HIS A 383 -19.01 -23.05 -21.36
N LEU A 384 -20.05 -23.32 -20.57
CA LEU A 384 -21.42 -23.51 -21.07
C LEU A 384 -22.00 -22.21 -21.64
N GLN A 385 -21.71 -21.07 -21.02
CA GLN A 385 -22.08 -19.75 -21.54
C GLN A 385 -21.38 -19.46 -22.88
N LEU A 386 -20.14 -19.92 -23.06
CA LEU A 386 -19.43 -19.77 -24.33
C LEU A 386 -20.08 -20.63 -25.43
N ILE A 387 -20.47 -21.88 -25.14
CA ILE A 387 -21.23 -22.71 -26.07
C ILE A 387 -22.51 -21.99 -26.51
N TYR A 388 -23.28 -21.46 -25.55
CA TYR A 388 -24.49 -20.69 -25.84
C TYR A 388 -24.18 -19.47 -26.72
N GLY A 389 -23.15 -18.70 -26.39
CA GLY A 389 -22.75 -17.52 -27.16
C GLY A 389 -22.31 -17.84 -28.60
N LEU A 390 -21.64 -18.97 -28.81
CA LEU A 390 -21.22 -19.44 -30.13
C LEU A 390 -22.41 -19.87 -30.99
N LYS A 391 -23.40 -20.56 -30.41
CA LYS A 391 -24.64 -20.96 -31.13
C LYS A 391 -25.36 -19.78 -31.77
N TYR A 392 -25.45 -18.67 -31.04
CA TYR A 392 -26.13 -17.45 -31.48
C TYR A 392 -25.21 -16.41 -32.14
N ASN A 393 -23.93 -16.74 -32.39
CA ASN A 393 -22.92 -15.83 -32.97
C ASN A 393 -22.77 -14.50 -32.21
N HIS A 394 -23.05 -14.48 -30.91
CA HIS A 394 -22.95 -13.27 -30.07
C HIS A 394 -21.56 -13.11 -29.43
N VAL A 395 -20.70 -14.13 -29.56
CA VAL A 395 -19.39 -14.20 -28.90
C VAL A 395 -18.37 -14.79 -29.85
N GLN A 396 -17.16 -14.23 -29.84
CA GLN A 396 -16.01 -14.77 -30.57
C GLN A 396 -15.14 -15.60 -29.62
N TYR A 397 -14.83 -16.84 -30.00
CA TYR A 397 -14.03 -17.76 -29.20
C TYR A 397 -12.66 -17.15 -28.82
N GLU A 398 -11.99 -16.52 -29.77
CA GLU A 398 -10.65 -15.94 -29.60
C GLU A 398 -10.60 -14.83 -28.54
N HIS A 399 -11.71 -14.11 -28.33
CA HIS A 399 -11.78 -13.03 -27.35
C HIS A 399 -12.06 -13.52 -25.92
N ILE A 400 -12.75 -14.66 -25.77
CA ILE A 400 -13.13 -15.22 -24.46
C ILE A 400 -12.20 -16.33 -23.98
N ASN A 401 -11.61 -17.11 -24.88
CA ASN A 401 -10.69 -18.18 -24.51
C ASN A 401 -9.50 -17.73 -23.62
N PRO A 402 -8.93 -16.52 -23.79
CA PRO A 402 -7.92 -16.00 -22.86
C PRO A 402 -8.43 -15.87 -21.42
N LEU A 403 -9.70 -15.46 -21.22
CA LEU A 403 -10.32 -15.40 -19.89
C LEU A 403 -10.45 -16.81 -19.29
N ILE A 404 -10.97 -17.77 -20.06
CA ILE A 404 -11.09 -19.17 -19.61
C ILE A 404 -9.72 -19.72 -19.19
N SER A 405 -8.70 -19.50 -20.01
CA SER A 405 -7.35 -19.97 -19.71
C SER A 405 -6.82 -19.37 -18.40
N ARG A 406 -7.13 -18.10 -18.10
CA ARG A 406 -6.79 -17.47 -16.82
C ARG A 406 -7.55 -18.06 -15.64
N ILE A 407 -8.85 -18.30 -15.79
CA ILE A 407 -9.68 -18.98 -14.77
C ILE A 407 -9.06 -20.34 -14.42
N GLU A 408 -8.76 -21.15 -15.42
CA GLU A 408 -8.20 -22.49 -15.22
C GLU A 408 -6.78 -22.44 -14.62
N SER A 409 -5.93 -21.53 -15.10
CA SER A 409 -4.55 -21.42 -14.61
C SER A 409 -4.46 -20.95 -13.15
N ARG A 410 -5.41 -20.12 -12.69
CA ARG A 410 -5.41 -19.51 -11.35
C ARG A 410 -6.28 -20.26 -10.34
N ALA A 411 -7.14 -21.17 -10.79
CA ALA A 411 -8.10 -21.87 -9.92
C ALA A 411 -7.43 -22.50 -8.69
N LYS A 412 -6.38 -23.30 -8.90
CA LYS A 412 -5.67 -23.99 -7.81
C LYS A 412 -5.06 -23.03 -6.80
N ASP A 413 -4.52 -21.90 -7.23
CA ASP A 413 -3.89 -20.94 -6.32
C ASP A 413 -4.95 -20.10 -5.58
N LEU A 414 -6.05 -19.77 -6.25
CA LEU A 414 -7.17 -19.04 -5.64
C LEU A 414 -7.92 -19.91 -4.63
N ASP A 415 -8.14 -21.20 -4.91
CA ASP A 415 -8.77 -22.14 -3.97
C ASP A 415 -7.92 -22.34 -2.69
N LYS A 416 -6.61 -22.12 -2.77
CA LYS A 416 -5.70 -22.15 -1.60
C LYS A 416 -5.83 -20.91 -0.73
N VAL A 417 -6.21 -19.74 -1.28
CA VAL A 417 -6.14 -18.46 -0.55
C VAL A 417 -7.51 -17.82 -0.30
N LEU A 418 -8.57 -18.27 -0.97
CA LEU A 418 -9.94 -17.78 -0.81
C LEU A 418 -10.85 -18.87 -0.25
N THR A 419 -11.81 -18.45 0.55
CA THR A 419 -12.98 -19.25 0.95
C THR A 419 -14.23 -18.39 0.88
N VAL A 420 -15.38 -19.02 0.72
CA VAL A 420 -16.67 -18.34 0.72
C VAL A 420 -17.45 -18.80 1.94
N ASN A 421 -17.62 -17.90 2.91
CA ASN A 421 -18.37 -18.17 4.14
C ASN A 421 -19.31 -16.99 4.42
N SER A 422 -20.47 -17.27 5.01
CA SER A 422 -21.49 -16.29 5.39
C SER A 422 -21.18 -15.51 6.67
N GLU A 423 -20.11 -15.92 7.37
CA GLU A 423 -19.64 -15.26 8.59
C GLU A 423 -18.18 -14.83 8.38
N VAL A 424 -17.99 -13.53 8.14
CA VAL A 424 -16.66 -12.92 8.14
C VAL A 424 -16.34 -12.44 9.55
N GLU A 425 -15.48 -13.18 10.23
CA GLU A 425 -15.02 -12.84 11.58
C GLU A 425 -14.36 -11.44 11.59
N LYS A 426 -14.94 -10.53 12.38
CA LYS A 426 -14.49 -9.13 12.49
C LYS A 426 -13.38 -9.02 13.52
N SER A 427 -12.24 -8.47 13.11
CA SER A 427 -11.15 -8.11 14.01
C SER A 427 -10.75 -6.66 13.74
N PRO A 428 -10.53 -5.83 14.78
CA PRO A 428 -10.15 -4.45 14.60
C PRO A 428 -8.76 -4.31 13.97
N ILE A 429 -7.88 -5.29 14.15
CA ILE A 429 -6.56 -5.34 13.54
C ILE A 429 -6.42 -6.65 12.79
N THR A 430 -6.28 -6.58 11.46
CA THR A 430 -6.06 -7.74 10.61
C THR A 430 -4.73 -7.61 9.89
N VAL A 431 -3.88 -8.64 9.95
CA VAL A 431 -2.62 -8.74 9.21
C VAL A 431 -2.72 -9.87 8.21
N ILE A 432 -2.56 -9.56 6.92
CA ILE A 432 -2.57 -10.55 5.83
C ILE A 432 -1.15 -10.70 5.31
N SER A 433 -0.55 -11.86 5.57
CA SER A 433 0.78 -12.19 5.10
C SER A 433 0.73 -12.84 3.72
N LEU A 434 1.47 -12.26 2.78
CA LEU A 434 1.62 -12.71 1.41
C LEU A 434 2.99 -13.37 1.18
N ARG A 435 3.79 -13.59 2.23
CA ARG A 435 5.18 -14.08 2.14
C ARG A 435 5.33 -15.31 1.24
N ASN A 436 4.43 -16.28 1.38
CA ASN A 436 4.45 -17.56 0.66
C ASN A 436 3.53 -17.59 -0.57
N CYS A 437 3.02 -16.44 -1.00
CA CYS A 437 2.22 -16.32 -2.21
C CYS A 437 3.10 -16.18 -3.47
N ASN A 438 2.60 -16.70 -4.59
CA ASN A 438 3.17 -16.44 -5.91
C ASN A 438 2.91 -14.98 -6.36
N GLN A 439 3.51 -14.58 -7.47
CA GLN A 439 3.44 -13.20 -7.95
C GLN A 439 2.04 -12.76 -8.40
N ASP A 440 1.24 -13.68 -8.94
CA ASP A 440 -0.14 -13.40 -9.36
C ASP A 440 -1.02 -13.09 -8.14
N ILE A 441 -0.98 -13.94 -7.11
CA ILE A 441 -1.72 -13.75 -5.86
C ILE A 441 -1.26 -12.50 -5.12
N LYS A 442 0.05 -12.23 -5.05
CA LYS A 442 0.63 -11.01 -4.47
C LYS A 442 0.10 -9.70 -5.07
N LYS A 443 -0.50 -9.77 -6.25
CA LYS A 443 -1.06 -8.62 -6.96
C LYS A 443 -2.58 -8.58 -6.89
N ILE A 444 -3.23 -9.71 -7.17
CA ILE A 444 -4.68 -9.82 -7.27
C ILE A 444 -5.35 -9.67 -5.91
N VAL A 445 -4.85 -10.40 -4.90
CA VAL A 445 -5.51 -10.47 -3.59
C VAL A 445 -5.50 -9.12 -2.88
N PRO A 446 -4.37 -8.38 -2.79
CA PRO A 446 -4.38 -7.06 -2.18
C PRO A 446 -5.29 -6.06 -2.88
N LEU A 447 -5.32 -6.05 -4.23
CA LEU A 447 -6.23 -5.21 -4.99
C LEU A 447 -7.69 -5.54 -4.67
N LEU A 448 -8.04 -6.83 -4.68
CA LEU A 448 -9.39 -7.29 -4.38
C LEU A 448 -9.83 -6.82 -2.99
N ILE A 449 -9.03 -7.09 -1.96
CA ILE A 449 -9.38 -6.74 -0.58
C ILE A 449 -9.46 -5.21 -0.43
N SER A 450 -8.51 -4.47 -1.00
CA SER A 450 -8.51 -3.01 -0.91
C SER A 450 -9.79 -2.43 -1.51
N LYS A 451 -10.19 -2.89 -2.70
CA LYS A 451 -11.42 -2.44 -3.34
C LYS A 451 -12.66 -2.82 -2.54
N GLN A 452 -12.77 -4.07 -2.11
CA GLN A 452 -13.93 -4.54 -1.37
C GLN A 452 -14.08 -3.81 -0.03
N LYS A 453 -12.98 -3.63 0.72
CA LYS A 453 -13.01 -2.90 1.98
C LYS A 453 -13.33 -1.42 1.79
N TYR A 454 -12.84 -0.81 0.72
CA TYR A 454 -13.19 0.57 0.38
C TYR A 454 -14.69 0.72 0.08
N GLN A 455 -15.25 -0.16 -0.76
CA GLN A 455 -16.68 -0.12 -1.09
C GLN A 455 -17.56 -0.42 0.14
N GLN A 456 -17.24 -1.48 0.90
CA GLN A 456 -17.96 -1.82 2.13
C GLN A 456 -17.96 -0.66 3.12
N HIS A 457 -16.80 -0.03 3.34
CA HIS A 457 -16.67 1.10 4.25
C HIS A 457 -17.47 2.31 3.75
N LYS A 458 -17.45 2.60 2.45
CA LYS A 458 -18.23 3.69 1.86
C LYS A 458 -19.74 3.47 2.09
N ASP A 459 -20.23 2.27 1.81
CA ASP A 459 -21.62 1.89 2.02
C ASP A 459 -22.00 1.95 3.52
N ASP A 460 -21.11 1.51 4.41
CA ASP A 460 -21.31 1.56 5.86
C ASP A 460 -21.41 3.01 6.38
N ILE A 461 -20.56 3.92 5.89
CA ILE A 461 -20.58 5.34 6.26
C ILE A 461 -21.89 6.02 5.82
N GLU A 462 -22.37 5.69 4.61
CA GLU A 462 -23.63 6.22 4.09
C GLU A 462 -24.85 5.74 4.90
N ASN A 463 -24.83 4.50 5.39
CA ASN A 463 -25.96 3.88 6.11
C ASN A 463 -25.93 4.07 7.64
N ASN A 464 -24.77 3.90 8.27
CA ASN A 464 -24.63 3.79 9.74
C ASN A 464 -23.92 5.00 10.38
N GLY A 465 -23.38 5.91 9.58
CA GLY A 465 -22.62 7.07 10.04
C GLY A 465 -21.15 6.75 10.40
N ALA A 466 -20.51 7.64 11.16
CA ALA A 466 -19.06 7.76 11.26
C ALA A 466 -18.31 6.53 11.81
N GLY A 467 -17.23 6.17 11.09
CA GLY A 467 -16.16 5.23 11.44
C GLY A 467 -14.92 5.50 10.59
N THR A 468 -13.81 4.78 10.83
CA THR A 468 -12.59 4.90 10.02
C THR A 468 -12.05 3.55 9.60
N PHE A 469 -11.39 3.51 8.45
CA PHE A 469 -10.69 2.33 7.98
C PHE A 469 -9.28 2.72 7.53
N HIS A 470 -8.29 2.04 8.07
CA HIS A 470 -6.89 2.26 7.75
C HIS A 470 -6.36 1.03 7.01
N ILE A 471 -5.98 1.22 5.74
CA ILE A 471 -5.24 0.21 4.99
C ILE A 471 -3.74 0.54 4.98
N ILE A 472 -2.93 -0.41 5.42
CA ILE A 472 -1.49 -0.27 5.53
C ILE A 472 -0.87 -1.26 4.55
N ILE A 473 -0.11 -0.76 3.59
CA ILE A 473 0.51 -1.57 2.54
C ILE A 473 2.02 -1.50 2.71
N ASP A 474 2.61 -2.59 3.17
CA ASP A 474 4.07 -2.72 3.16
C ASP A 474 4.56 -3.15 1.78
N GLU A 475 5.79 -2.77 1.44
CA GLU A 475 6.38 -2.98 0.12
C GLU A 475 5.43 -2.61 -1.04
N ALA A 476 4.79 -1.44 -0.92
CA ALA A 476 3.67 -1.00 -1.75
C ALA A 476 3.98 -0.92 -3.25
N HIS A 477 5.26 -0.84 -3.65
CA HIS A 477 5.64 -0.94 -5.06
C HIS A 477 5.22 -2.26 -5.73
N ASN A 478 4.95 -3.32 -4.98
CA ASN A 478 4.41 -4.57 -5.53
C ASN A 478 3.01 -4.39 -6.15
N ILE A 479 2.21 -3.45 -5.63
CA ILE A 479 0.81 -3.23 -6.07
C ILE A 479 0.61 -1.85 -6.69
N LEU A 480 1.42 -0.86 -6.36
CA LEU A 480 1.22 0.53 -6.81
C LEU A 480 2.18 0.95 -7.92
N SER A 481 2.92 0.00 -8.51
CA SER A 481 3.92 0.34 -9.51
C SER A 481 3.35 0.58 -10.91
N ASP A 482 3.80 1.68 -11.51
CA ASP A 482 3.49 2.10 -12.89
C ASP A 482 4.48 1.54 -13.94
N LYS A 483 5.57 0.86 -13.52
CA LYS A 483 6.62 0.38 -14.45
C LYS A 483 6.49 -1.09 -14.85
N SER A 484 5.39 -1.75 -14.53
CA SER A 484 5.17 -3.17 -14.81
C SER A 484 4.96 -3.45 -16.32
N LYS A 485 6.05 -3.62 -17.08
CA LYS A 485 6.01 -3.96 -18.53
C LYS A 485 5.48 -5.37 -18.87
N ARG A 486 5.19 -6.20 -17.87
CA ARG A 486 4.78 -7.62 -18.05
C ARG A 486 3.26 -7.83 -17.91
N GLU A 487 2.50 -6.77 -17.67
CA GLU A 487 1.05 -6.84 -17.44
C GLU A 487 0.29 -6.41 -18.69
N GLN A 488 -0.95 -6.88 -18.82
CA GLN A 488 -1.88 -6.26 -19.77
C GLN A 488 -2.14 -4.84 -19.30
N GLU A 489 -1.95 -3.85 -20.18
CA GLU A 489 -2.11 -2.42 -19.87
C GLU A 489 -3.44 -2.15 -19.16
N SER A 490 -4.55 -2.71 -19.65
CA SER A 490 -5.88 -2.52 -19.06
C SER A 490 -6.00 -2.97 -17.60
N TRP A 491 -5.32 -4.05 -17.19
CA TRP A 491 -5.38 -4.52 -15.80
C TRP A 491 -4.50 -3.67 -14.89
N LYS A 492 -3.37 -3.22 -15.41
CA LYS A 492 -2.47 -2.31 -14.71
C LYS A 492 -3.16 -0.97 -14.45
N ASP A 493 -3.81 -0.41 -15.46
CA ASP A 493 -4.53 0.86 -15.38
C ASP A 493 -5.65 0.75 -14.35
N TYR A 494 -6.49 -0.28 -14.45
CA TYR A 494 -7.55 -0.55 -13.49
C TYR A 494 -7.05 -0.65 -12.04
N ARG A 495 -5.94 -1.36 -11.81
CA ARG A 495 -5.32 -1.47 -10.48
C ARG A 495 -4.93 -0.10 -9.94
N LEU A 496 -4.24 0.72 -10.74
CA LEU A 496 -3.81 2.05 -10.31
C LEU A 496 -5.01 2.99 -10.10
N GLU A 497 -6.01 2.95 -10.98
CA GLU A 497 -7.26 3.70 -10.85
C GLU A 497 -7.94 3.47 -9.50
N VAL A 498 -8.06 2.22 -9.06
CA VAL A 498 -8.65 1.89 -7.74
C VAL A 498 -7.89 2.56 -6.59
N PHE A 499 -6.56 2.48 -6.58
CA PHE A 499 -5.78 3.10 -5.50
C PHE A 499 -5.72 4.62 -5.61
N GLU A 500 -5.74 5.17 -6.82
CA GLU A 500 -5.85 6.60 -7.06
C GLU A 500 -7.20 7.16 -6.58
N GLU A 501 -8.30 6.45 -6.81
CA GLU A 501 -9.62 6.78 -6.25
C GLU A 501 -9.57 6.79 -4.72
N ILE A 502 -8.98 5.74 -4.10
CA ILE A 502 -8.84 5.64 -2.64
C ILE A 502 -8.07 6.85 -2.07
N VAL A 503 -6.97 7.31 -2.69
CA VAL A 503 -6.24 8.48 -2.16
C VAL A 503 -6.90 9.82 -2.47
N LYS A 504 -7.65 9.94 -3.56
CA LYS A 504 -8.35 11.18 -3.94
C LYS A 504 -9.62 11.39 -3.13
N GLU A 505 -10.35 10.31 -2.84
CA GLU A 505 -11.69 10.37 -2.25
C GLU A 505 -11.78 9.75 -0.86
N GLY A 506 -10.93 8.78 -0.51
CA GLY A 506 -11.06 7.98 0.71
C GLY A 506 -11.11 8.80 1.98
N ARG A 507 -10.34 9.90 2.05
CA ARG A 507 -10.36 10.84 3.19
C ARG A 507 -11.76 11.40 3.49
N LYS A 508 -12.61 11.62 2.48
CA LYS A 508 -13.99 12.11 2.67
C LYS A 508 -14.86 11.11 3.43
N PHE A 509 -14.53 9.82 3.30
CA PHE A 509 -15.25 8.70 3.92
C PHE A 509 -14.53 8.16 5.17
N GLY A 510 -13.43 8.77 5.63
CA GLY A 510 -12.64 8.23 6.74
C GLY A 510 -11.85 6.96 6.37
N PHE A 511 -11.55 6.76 5.09
CA PHE A 511 -10.71 5.68 4.59
C PHE A 511 -9.30 6.20 4.31
N TYR A 512 -8.33 5.75 5.10
CA TYR A 512 -6.94 6.23 5.06
C TYR A 512 -6.00 5.14 4.58
N MET A 513 -4.96 5.54 3.86
CA MET A 513 -3.96 4.63 3.34
C MET A 513 -2.58 5.03 3.83
N THR A 514 -1.85 4.08 4.40
CA THR A 514 -0.42 4.18 4.69
C THR A 514 0.34 3.27 3.74
N ILE A 515 1.30 3.83 3.01
CA ILE A 515 2.16 3.05 2.12
C ILE A 515 3.60 3.05 2.63
N ALA A 516 4.22 1.89 2.70
CA ALA A 516 5.65 1.75 2.95
C ALA A 516 6.34 1.16 1.72
N SER A 517 7.45 1.73 1.28
CA SER A 517 8.16 1.21 0.10
C SER A 517 9.63 1.60 0.06
N GLN A 518 10.44 0.69 -0.47
CA GLN A 518 11.84 0.91 -0.78
C GLN A 518 12.14 1.47 -2.17
N ARG A 519 11.13 1.59 -3.02
CA ARG A 519 11.24 2.13 -4.38
C ARG A 519 10.15 3.17 -4.62
N PRO A 520 10.24 4.36 -4.00
CA PRO A 520 9.24 5.40 -4.22
C PRO A 520 9.10 5.76 -5.71
N ALA A 521 10.20 5.80 -6.48
CA ALA A 521 10.17 6.12 -7.92
C ALA A 521 9.43 5.10 -8.78
N ASP A 522 9.09 3.93 -8.24
CA ASP A 522 8.31 2.93 -8.95
C ASP A 522 6.81 3.09 -8.74
N ILE A 523 6.37 3.82 -7.70
CA ILE A 523 4.96 4.06 -7.35
C ILE A 523 4.37 5.15 -8.25
N SER A 524 3.07 5.07 -8.57
CA SER A 524 2.35 6.12 -9.30
C SER A 524 2.61 7.51 -8.68
N PRO A 525 3.12 8.49 -9.45
CA PRO A 525 3.30 9.86 -8.98
C PRO A 525 2.00 10.49 -8.47
N THR A 526 0.85 10.13 -9.07
CA THR A 526 -0.46 10.58 -8.61
C THR A 526 -0.69 10.17 -7.16
N ILE A 527 -0.41 8.90 -6.80
CA ILE A 527 -0.57 8.40 -5.44
C ILE A 527 0.37 9.13 -4.48
N VAL A 528 1.65 9.27 -4.83
CA VAL A 528 2.65 9.93 -3.97
C VAL A 528 2.28 11.40 -3.72
N SER A 529 1.73 12.09 -4.72
CA SER A 529 1.29 13.49 -4.59
C SER A 529 0.09 13.71 -3.68
N GLN A 530 -0.69 12.66 -3.40
CA GLN A 530 -1.84 12.70 -2.49
C GLN A 530 -1.50 12.27 -1.06
N LEU A 531 -0.24 11.88 -0.80
CA LEU A 531 0.24 11.64 0.56
C LEU A 531 0.45 12.98 1.27
N HIS A 532 0.06 13.03 2.53
CA HIS A 532 0.08 14.27 3.31
C HIS A 532 1.26 14.31 4.28
N ASN A 533 1.67 13.15 4.78
CA ASN A 533 2.75 13.00 5.75
C ASN A 533 3.75 11.96 5.27
N PHE A 534 5.03 12.28 5.45
CA PHE A 534 6.15 11.54 4.90
C PHE A 534 7.17 11.22 5.99
N PHE A 535 7.59 9.96 6.02
CA PHE A 535 8.67 9.43 6.84
C PHE A 535 9.76 8.89 5.91
N ILE A 536 10.79 9.70 5.68
CA ILE A 536 11.83 9.45 4.69
C ILE A 536 13.10 9.00 5.42
N HIS A 537 13.36 7.70 5.38
CA HIS A 537 14.64 7.13 5.78
C HIS A 537 15.66 7.27 4.65
N ARG A 538 16.87 6.74 4.90
CA ARG A 538 17.96 6.73 3.92
C ARG A 538 17.51 6.21 2.54
N LEU A 539 17.63 7.08 1.53
CA LEU A 539 17.47 6.77 0.11
C LEU A 539 18.76 7.15 -0.62
N VAL A 540 19.22 6.28 -1.51
CA VAL A 540 20.51 6.44 -2.23
C VAL A 540 20.31 6.57 -3.74
N ASN A 541 19.15 6.17 -4.26
CA ASN A 541 18.87 6.19 -5.69
C ASN A 541 18.47 7.61 -6.14
N ASP A 542 19.13 8.12 -7.18
CA ASP A 542 18.87 9.47 -7.72
C ASP A 542 17.44 9.67 -8.22
N ASN A 543 16.82 8.64 -8.80
CA ASN A 543 15.44 8.74 -9.27
C ASN A 543 14.47 8.82 -8.08
N ASP A 544 14.75 8.09 -7.01
CA ASP A 544 13.96 8.16 -5.77
C ASP A 544 14.08 9.55 -5.13
N LEU A 545 15.31 10.08 -5.03
CA LEU A 545 15.56 11.42 -4.51
C LEU A 545 14.88 12.51 -5.35
N ARG A 546 14.89 12.39 -6.69
CA ARG A 546 14.21 13.32 -7.59
C ARG A 546 12.69 13.27 -7.46
N LEU A 547 12.10 12.09 -7.32
CA LEU A 547 10.65 11.97 -7.12
C LEU A 547 10.23 12.64 -5.80
N ILE A 548 10.99 12.37 -4.73
CA ILE A 548 10.74 12.95 -3.40
C ILE A 548 10.87 14.47 -3.45
N ASP A 549 11.91 14.99 -4.11
CA ASP A 549 12.13 16.43 -4.31
C ASP A 549 10.99 17.13 -5.05
N ASN A 550 10.50 16.52 -6.12
CA ASN A 550 9.47 17.13 -6.95
C ASN A 550 8.07 17.02 -6.33
N THR A 551 7.85 16.04 -5.46
CA THR A 551 6.52 15.76 -4.88
C THR A 551 6.32 16.39 -3.51
N ILE A 552 7.38 16.51 -2.69
CA ILE A 552 7.27 16.98 -1.30
C ILE A 552 7.71 18.44 -1.20
N SER A 553 6.74 19.35 -1.27
CA SER A 553 6.98 20.80 -1.18
C SER A 553 7.45 21.28 0.20
N THR A 554 7.19 20.50 1.26
CA THR A 554 7.54 20.86 2.63
C THR A 554 9.02 20.61 2.96
N LEU A 555 9.77 19.89 2.12
CA LEU A 555 11.15 19.48 2.39
C LEU A 555 12.15 20.60 2.04
N ASP A 556 12.96 21.02 3.02
CA ASP A 556 14.00 22.03 2.80
C ASP A 556 15.28 21.44 2.16
N LYS A 557 16.12 22.32 1.58
CA LYS A 557 17.36 21.89 0.88
C LYS A 557 18.34 21.17 1.79
N VAL A 558 18.42 21.58 3.06
CA VAL A 558 19.33 20.97 4.04
C VAL A 558 18.90 19.54 4.31
N SER A 559 17.63 19.32 4.66
CA SER A 559 17.06 18.01 4.94
C SER A 559 17.19 17.10 3.71
N LYS A 560 16.91 17.61 2.51
CA LYS A 560 17.10 16.85 1.27
C LYS A 560 18.53 16.32 1.11
N ASN A 561 19.53 17.19 1.30
CA ASN A 561 20.93 16.80 1.16
C ASN A 561 21.38 15.81 2.25
N THR A 562 20.65 15.72 3.37
CA THR A 562 20.92 14.73 4.41
C THR A 562 20.32 13.36 4.14
N ILE A 563 19.29 13.22 3.28
CA ILE A 563 18.62 11.92 3.02
C ILE A 563 19.61 10.78 2.74
N PRO A 564 20.62 10.93 1.86
CA PRO A 564 21.54 9.83 1.54
C PRO A 564 22.48 9.43 2.69
N ASN A 565 22.66 10.35 3.65
CA ASN A 565 23.58 10.24 4.78
C ASN A 565 22.89 9.82 6.08
N LEU A 566 21.57 9.64 6.08
CA LEU A 566 20.84 9.17 7.25
C LEU A 566 21.34 7.78 7.69
N GLY A 567 21.62 7.65 8.98
CA GLY A 567 21.94 6.38 9.62
C GLY A 567 20.72 5.47 9.78
N PRO A 568 20.90 4.19 10.12
CA PRO A 568 19.80 3.27 10.40
C PRO A 568 18.88 3.78 11.52
N GLY A 569 17.58 3.81 11.27
CA GLY A 569 16.57 4.33 12.19
C GLY A 569 16.45 5.86 12.21
N GLN A 570 17.30 6.59 11.48
CA GLN A 570 17.15 8.02 11.27
C GLN A 570 16.17 8.27 10.12
N CYS A 571 15.23 9.18 10.36
CA CYS A 571 14.14 9.47 9.44
C CYS A 571 13.90 10.98 9.40
N ILE A 572 13.74 11.54 8.21
CA ILE A 572 13.14 12.87 8.05
C ILE A 572 11.63 12.71 8.12
N VAL A 573 11.00 13.49 8.98
CA VAL A 573 9.55 13.53 9.14
C VAL A 573 9.05 14.89 8.65
N THR A 574 8.10 14.91 7.74
CA THR A 574 7.56 16.15 7.13
C THR A 574 6.15 15.93 6.61
N GLY A 575 5.38 17.00 6.41
CA GLY A 575 4.02 16.94 5.89
C GLY A 575 3.06 17.87 6.60
N THR A 576 1.76 17.67 6.41
CA THR A 576 0.73 18.56 6.98
C THR A 576 0.62 18.49 8.50
N SER A 577 1.09 17.41 9.13
CA SER A 577 1.10 17.24 10.59
C SER A 577 2.36 17.81 11.24
N PHE A 578 3.30 18.33 10.45
CA PHE A 578 4.58 18.84 10.91
C PHE A 578 4.78 20.24 10.36
N ASN A 579 5.05 21.21 11.23
CA ASN A 579 5.25 22.56 10.75
C ASN A 579 6.59 22.75 10.00
N LEU A 580 7.57 21.90 10.31
CA LEU A 580 8.89 21.88 9.69
C LEU A 580 9.36 20.43 9.47
N PRO A 581 10.23 20.17 8.47
CA PRO A 581 10.95 18.91 8.40
C PRO A 581 11.83 18.69 9.62
N LEU A 582 11.68 17.53 10.26
CA LEU A 582 12.44 17.14 11.45
C LEU A 582 13.27 15.89 11.15
N ILE A 583 14.54 15.87 11.55
CA ILE A 583 15.37 14.66 11.51
C ILE A 583 15.24 13.96 12.85
N VAL A 584 14.57 12.81 12.86
CA VAL A 584 14.22 12.06 14.07
C VAL A 584 14.96 10.72 14.09
N GLN A 585 15.57 10.40 15.24
CA GLN A 585 16.00 9.05 15.56
C GLN A 585 14.78 8.27 16.06
N VAL A 586 14.26 7.38 15.23
CA VAL A 586 13.12 6.54 15.61
C VAL A 586 13.56 5.55 16.68
N LYS A 587 12.82 5.52 17.79
CA LYS A 587 13.12 4.62 18.90
C LYS A 587 12.94 3.16 18.46
N LYS A 588 13.95 2.33 18.71
CA LYS A 588 13.88 0.90 18.40
C LYS A 588 12.89 0.21 19.35
N LEU A 589 12.02 -0.62 18.80
CA LEU A 589 11.13 -1.47 19.60
C LEU A 589 11.92 -2.60 20.27
N ARG A 590 11.46 -3.06 21.44
CA ARG A 590 12.01 -4.29 22.04
C ARG A 590 11.78 -5.44 21.07
N LYS A 591 12.70 -6.42 21.03
CA LYS A 591 12.71 -7.51 20.04
C LYS A 591 11.36 -8.23 19.89
N ILE A 592 10.64 -8.45 21.00
CA ILE A 592 9.33 -9.11 20.99
C ILE A 592 8.23 -8.30 20.29
N TYR A 593 8.33 -6.96 20.27
CA TYR A 593 7.36 -6.04 19.66
C TYR A 593 7.83 -5.53 18.29
N ALA A 594 9.06 -5.86 17.90
CA ALA A 594 9.67 -5.41 16.66
C ALA A 594 9.23 -6.29 15.48
N PRO A 595 9.17 -5.75 14.25
CA PRO A 595 8.93 -6.56 13.07
C PRO A 595 10.04 -7.58 12.88
N SER A 596 9.69 -8.76 12.35
CA SER A 596 10.59 -9.90 12.08
C SER A 596 11.49 -9.66 10.85
N SER A 597 12.19 -8.52 10.88
CA SER A 597 13.00 -7.95 9.80
C SER A 597 14.50 -8.22 9.98
N GLU A 598 14.89 -8.94 11.04
CA GLU A 598 16.31 -9.22 11.31
C GLU A 598 16.87 -10.16 10.24
N ASN A 599 18.01 -9.74 9.66
CA ASN A 599 18.81 -10.57 8.78
C ASN A 599 19.15 -11.89 9.48
N VAL A 600 19.27 -12.93 8.67
CA VAL A 600 19.73 -14.26 9.08
C VAL A 600 21.03 -14.13 9.88
N ASP A 601 21.00 -14.51 11.16
CA ASP A 601 22.17 -14.48 12.05
C ASP A 601 23.16 -15.57 11.64
N LEU A 602 24.13 -15.18 10.80
CA LEU A 602 25.13 -16.10 10.26
C LEU A 602 26.06 -16.65 11.34
N ILE A 603 26.31 -15.91 12.43
CA ILE A 603 27.17 -16.39 13.52
C ILE A 603 26.49 -17.58 14.21
N LYS A 604 25.20 -17.42 14.55
CA LYS A 604 24.39 -18.49 15.12
C LYS A 604 24.20 -19.66 14.15
N LEU A 605 23.99 -19.39 12.86
CA LEU A 605 23.73 -20.44 11.86
C LEU A 605 24.97 -21.22 11.44
N TRP A 606 26.11 -20.54 11.31
CA TRP A 606 27.37 -21.17 10.93
C TRP A 606 28.10 -21.75 12.12
N LYS A 607 27.51 -21.67 13.32
CA LYS A 607 28.10 -22.18 14.58
C LYS A 607 29.55 -21.73 14.72
N ILE A 608 29.82 -20.46 14.41
CA ILE A 608 31.14 -19.89 14.66
C ILE A 608 31.24 -19.78 16.18
N ASN A 609 31.86 -20.78 16.80
CA ASN A 609 32.20 -20.73 18.22
C ASN A 609 33.17 -19.56 18.40
N GLU A 610 32.82 -18.60 19.26
CA GLU A 610 33.71 -17.54 19.74
C GLU A 610 34.79 -18.11 20.70
N GLU A 611 35.41 -19.23 20.34
CA GLU A 611 36.60 -19.76 21.00
C GLU A 611 37.78 -19.51 20.06
N ASN A 612 38.33 -18.29 20.12
CA ASN A 612 39.72 -17.89 19.86
C ASN A 612 39.81 -16.39 19.54
N GLN A 613 39.65 -15.56 20.58
CA GLN A 613 40.32 -14.25 20.66
C GLN A 613 40.85 -14.03 22.08
#